data_AF-A0A172QVB5-F1
#
_entry.id   AF-A0A172QVB5-F1
#
_cell.length_a   1.000
_cell.length_b   1.000
_cell.length_c   1.000
_cell.angle_alpha   90.00
_cell.angle_beta   90.00
_cell.angle_gamma   90.00
#
_symmetry.space_group_name_H-M   'P 1'
#
loop_
_entity.id
_entity.type
_entity.pdbx_description
1 polymer ?
#
loop_
_entity_poly.entity_id
_entity_poly.type
_entity_poly.pdbx_seq_one_letter_code
_entity_poly.pdbx_strand_id
1 'polypeptide(L)' 'MKLKHPVPQKPLKLRSRDNQIVHVSDPRDRAFLEQADELIIKIDELLEDRKSKKRTKFFK' A
#
# COMPACT_ATOMS: atom_id res chain seq x y z
N MET A 1 -13.67 20.27 -31.85
CA MET A 1 -13.92 19.46 -30.64
C MET A 1 -12.60 18.78 -30.26
N LYS A 2 -11.84 19.27 -29.27
CA LYS A 2 -10.58 18.63 -28.87
C LYS A 2 -10.90 17.41 -27.99
N LEU A 3 -10.66 16.21 -28.51
CA LEU A 3 -10.66 14.96 -27.73
C LEU A 3 -9.63 15.09 -26.60
N LYS A 4 -10.12 15.30 -25.37
CA LYS A 4 -9.30 15.19 -24.17
C LYS A 4 -8.85 13.74 -24.11
N HIS A 5 -7.57 13.51 -24.41
CA HIS A 5 -6.97 12.20 -24.26
C HIS A 5 -7.13 11.78 -22.80
N PRO A 6 -7.59 10.56 -22.49
CA PRO A 6 -7.58 10.09 -21.12
C PRO A 6 -6.13 10.09 -20.66
N VAL A 7 -5.82 10.86 -19.62
CA VAL A 7 -4.49 10.87 -19.03
C VAL A 7 -4.19 9.43 -18.62
N PRO A 8 -3.10 8.81 -19.10
CA PRO A 8 -2.77 7.45 -18.70
C PRO A 8 -2.55 7.42 -17.20
N GLN A 9 -3.50 6.84 -16.49
CA GLN A 9 -3.42 6.69 -15.04
C GLN A 9 -2.47 5.54 -14.74
N LYS A 10 -1.44 5.83 -13.95
CA LYS A 10 -0.47 4.83 -13.53
C LYS A 10 -1.21 3.73 -12.74
N PRO A 11 -1.01 2.46 -13.10
CA PRO A 11 -1.59 1.37 -12.35
C PRO A 11 -1.05 1.35 -10.91
N LEU A 12 -1.90 1.00 -9.96
CA LEU A 12 -1.54 0.82 -8.55
C LEU A 12 -1.39 -0.67 -8.27
N LYS A 13 -0.36 -1.03 -7.50
CA LYS A 13 -0.16 -2.40 -7.03
C LYS A 13 -0.67 -2.50 -5.60
N LEU A 14 -1.70 -3.31 -5.36
CA LEU A 14 -2.29 -3.47 -4.04
C LEU A 14 -1.70 -4.69 -3.32
N ARG A 15 -0.99 -4.46 -2.22
CA ARG A 15 -0.49 -5.56 -1.37
C ARG A 15 -1.61 -6.37 -0.71
N SER A 16 -2.72 -5.70 -0.39
CA SER A 16 -3.91 -6.30 0.23
C SER A 16 -4.62 -7.34 -0.65
N ARG A 17 -4.32 -7.38 -1.94
CA ARG A 17 -4.95 -8.28 -2.92
C ARG A 17 -3.90 -9.04 -3.71
N ASP A 18 -3.03 -9.75 -3.01
CA ASP A 18 -1.98 -10.59 -3.60
C ASP A 18 -1.15 -9.87 -4.66
N ASN A 19 -0.77 -8.63 -4.38
CA ASN A 19 0.03 -7.82 -5.29
C ASN A 19 -0.65 -7.54 -6.65
N GLN A 20 -1.98 -7.60 -6.72
CA GLN A 20 -2.75 -7.33 -7.92
C GLN A 20 -2.56 -5.89 -8.39
N ILE A 21 -2.44 -5.75 -9.71
CA ILE A 21 -2.38 -4.46 -10.38
C ILE A 21 -3.80 -4.00 -10.71
N VAL A 22 -4.20 -2.82 -10.23
CA VAL A 22 -5.51 -2.23 -10.47
C VAL A 22 -5.38 -0.87 -11.15
N HIS A 23 -6.33 -0.56 -12.03
CA HIS A 23 -6.50 0.78 -12.59
C HIS A 23 -7.64 1.48 -11.88
N VAL A 24 -7.35 2.64 -11.30
CA VAL A 24 -8.31 3.40 -10.50
C VAL A 24 -8.52 4.75 -11.17
N SER A 25 -9.74 4.98 -11.62
CA SER A 25 -10.09 6.16 -12.40
C SER A 25 -10.37 7.41 -11.58
N ASP A 26 -10.87 7.26 -10.36
CA ASP A 26 -11.14 8.38 -9.45
C ASP A 26 -9.84 8.74 -8.68
N PRO A 27 -9.39 10.01 -8.72
CA PRO A 27 -8.21 10.45 -7.99
C PRO A 27 -8.34 10.32 -6.47
N ARG A 28 -9.55 10.40 -5.90
CA ARG A 28 -9.79 10.24 -4.46
C ARG A 28 -9.61 8.80 -4.02
N ASP A 29 -10.16 7.86 -4.79
CA ASP A 29 -10.01 6.42 -4.53
C ASP A 29 -8.54 6.03 -4.63
N ARG A 30 -7.82 6.59 -5.60
CA ARG A 30 -6.37 6.41 -5.72
C ARG A 30 -5.62 6.90 -4.48
N ALA A 31 -5.90 8.12 -4.02
CA ALA A 31 -5.24 8.66 -2.83
C ALA A 31 -5.54 7.81 -1.58
N PHE A 32 -6.79 7.34 -1.44
CA PHE A 32 -7.17 6.44 -0.37
C PHE A 32 -6.38 5.12 -0.41
N LEU A 33 -6.24 4.51 -1.58
CA LEU A 33 -5.49 3.27 -1.75
C LEU A 33 -3.99 3.44 -1.50
N GLU A 34 -3.40 4.56 -1.94
CA GLU A 34 -2.00 4.89 -1.64
C GLU A 34 -1.79 5.04 -0.11
N GLN A 35 -2.69 5.75 0.58
CA GLN A 35 -2.63 5.90 2.04
C GLN A 35 -2.83 4.57 2.78
N ALA A 36 -3.73 3.72 2.29
CA ALA A 36 -3.97 2.41 2.86
C ALA A 36 -2.72 1.51 2.73
N ASP A 37 -2.04 1.54 1.58
CA ASP A 37 -0.80 0.77 1.36
C ASP A 37 0.33 1.23 2.29
N GLU A 38 0.49 2.56 2.47
CA GLU A 38 1.46 3.10 3.44
C GLU A 38 1.16 2.65 4.88
N LEU A 39 -0.11 2.58 5.26
CA LEU A 39 -0.50 2.13 6.60
C LEU A 39 -0.17 0.65 6.80
N ILE A 40 -0.39 -0.20 5.79
CA ILE A 40 -0.02 -1.62 5.84
C ILE A 40 1.48 -1.78 6.07
N ILE A 41 2.31 -1.04 5.32
CA ILE A 41 3.77 -1.07 5.46
C ILE A 41 4.18 -0.71 6.90
N LYS A 42 3.62 0.36 7.47
CA LYS A 42 3.91 0.77 8.85
C LYS A 42 3.50 -0.29 9.87
N ILE A 43 2.37 -0.97 9.66
CA ILE A 43 1.92 -2.06 10.53
C ILE A 43 2.90 -3.23 10.44
N ASP A 44 3.33 -3.63 9.25
CA ASP A 44 4.30 -4.71 9.05
C ASP A 44 5.63 -4.40 9.77
N GLU A 45 6.16 -3.18 9.61
CA GLU A 45 7.36 -2.72 10.32
C GLU A 45 7.21 -2.80 11.84
N LEU A 46 6.08 -2.31 12.38
CA LEU A 46 5.79 -2.38 13.82
C LEU A 46 5.66 -3.81 14.34
N LEU A 47 5.12 -4.73 13.53
CA LEU A 47 4.99 -6.15 13.89
C LEU A 47 6.36 -6.83 13.92
N GLU A 48 7.22 -6.58 12.94
CA GLU A 48 8.60 -7.10 12.92
C GLU A 48 9.44 -6.57 14.08
N ASP A 49 9.32 -5.28 14.40
CA ASP A 49 9.94 -4.67 15.58
C ASP A 49 9.47 -5.28 16.91
N ARG A 50 8.21 -5.70 17.00
CA ARG A 50 7.71 -6.39 18.21
C ARG A 50 8.24 -7.83 18.29
N LYS A 51 8.37 -8.54 17.17
CA LYS A 51 8.91 -9.91 17.13
C LYS A 51 10.39 -9.92 17.53
N SER A 52 11.17 -8.96 17.04
CA SER A 52 12.59 -8.83 17.37
C SER A 52 12.79 -8.58 18.88
N LYS A 53 12.02 -7.66 19.47
CA LYS A 53 12.05 -7.36 20.93
C LYS A 53 11.59 -8.52 21.82
N LYS A 54 10.68 -9.38 21.35
CA LYS A 54 10.26 -10.59 22.09
C LYS A 54 11.34 -11.67 22.10
N ARG A 55 12.10 -11.86 21.01
CA ARG A 55 13.21 -12.83 20.97
C ARG A 55 14.35 -12.45 21.91
N THR A 56 14.65 -11.17 22.08
CA THR A 56 15.75 -10.72 22.97
C THR A 56 15.46 -10.95 24.47
N LYS A 57 14.18 -11.01 24.87
CA LYS A 57 13.80 -11.21 26.28
C LYS A 57 13.77 -12.67 26.74
N PHE A 58 13.87 -13.63 25.80
CA PHE A 58 13.81 -15.07 26.11
C PHE A 58 15.19 -15.72 26.36
N PHE A 59 16.28 -14.95 26.24
CA PHE A 59 17.66 -15.42 26.44
C PHE A 59 18.33 -14.79 27.67
N LYS A 60 17.57 -14.43 28.71
CA LYS A 60 18.14 -13.87 29.94
C LYS A 60 17.69 -14.64 31.18
#